data_AF-A0A0F2L732-F1
#
_entry.id   AF-A0A0F2L732-F1
#
_cell.length_a   1.000
_cell.length_b   1.000
_cell.length_c   1.000
_cell.angle_alpha   90.00
_cell.angle_beta   90.00
_cell.angle_gamma   90.00
#
_symmetry.space_group_name_H-M   'P 1'
#
loop_
_entity.id
_entity.type
_entity.pdbx_description
1 polymer ?
#
loop_
_entity_poly.entity_id
_entity_poly.type
_entity_poly.pdbx_seq_one_letter_code
_entity_poly.pdbx_strand_id
1 'polypeptide(L)'
;MDVIIDRGAGIPLLRPVDVVVSPLCKGQPPQLALEPRIIRAFSVAVGEPAAADALFDQKALGLKYMDPVLLLAQLPLGSPLAMLLPYVGKPAKCISAMPGVAPAAIAALSNGVRSIALDARWGYAKGLGVAAALAESLGVEVQLIAPTATLPGSIYVRSNVPAAVRRGLVGVAPGDVGPGGEQFSPIFADLEGGEWEEPDYSQALERVAAVLGIKPEALSDVVELGALAYKTALDLFTARQLGYLTKWGLLEPIAGGFRASAKLLYLAALINSG
;
A
#
# COMPACT_ATOMS: atom_id res chain seq x y z
N MET A 1 10.65 -6.60 -19.24
CA MET A 1 9.67 -7.31 -18.39
C MET A 1 9.37 -8.65 -19.04
N ASP A 2 9.35 -9.71 -18.25
CA ASP A 2 8.95 -11.05 -18.68
C ASP A 2 7.55 -11.38 -18.17
N VAL A 3 6.73 -12.04 -18.98
CA VAL A 3 5.36 -12.41 -18.65
C VAL A 3 5.19 -13.93 -18.72
N ILE A 4 4.92 -14.55 -17.58
CA ILE A 4 4.67 -15.98 -17.43
C ILE A 4 3.15 -16.20 -17.45
N ILE A 5 2.66 -16.82 -18.52
CA ILE A 5 1.28 -17.26 -18.63
C ILE A 5 1.14 -18.59 -17.89
N ASP A 6 0.41 -18.56 -16.79
CA ASP A 6 0.26 -19.72 -15.89
C ASP A 6 -1.17 -19.79 -15.32
N ARG A 7 -1.66 -21.02 -15.13
CA ARG A 7 -2.95 -21.32 -14.48
C ARG A 7 -2.83 -22.37 -13.36
N GLY A 8 -1.63 -22.58 -12.84
CA GLY A 8 -1.34 -23.52 -11.77
C GLY A 8 -1.52 -22.91 -10.38
N ALA A 9 -1.32 -23.75 -9.36
CA ALA A 9 -1.42 -23.33 -7.95
C ALA A 9 -0.10 -22.77 -7.39
N GLY A 10 1.05 -23.16 -7.93
CA GLY A 10 2.35 -22.63 -7.50
C GLY A 10 2.64 -21.24 -8.06
N ILE A 11 3.69 -20.58 -7.57
CA ILE A 11 4.16 -19.29 -8.10
C ILE A 11 5.40 -19.54 -8.99
N PRO A 12 5.25 -19.59 -10.32
CA PRO A 12 6.38 -19.85 -11.21
C PRO A 12 7.25 -18.61 -11.43
N LEU A 13 8.54 -18.84 -11.54
CA LEU A 13 9.58 -17.86 -11.82
C LEU A 13 10.47 -18.40 -12.95
N LEU A 14 10.94 -17.50 -13.82
CA LEU A 14 11.96 -17.79 -14.83
C LEU A 14 13.37 -17.76 -14.23
N ARG A 15 13.55 -16.91 -13.22
CA ARG A 15 14.80 -16.68 -12.50
C ARG A 15 14.52 -16.25 -11.06
N PRO A 16 15.46 -16.46 -10.12
CA PRO A 16 15.32 -15.95 -8.75
C PRO A 16 15.09 -14.44 -8.74
N VAL A 17 14.25 -13.96 -7.82
CA VAL A 17 13.97 -12.54 -7.59
C VAL A 17 14.24 -12.16 -6.14
N ASP A 18 14.48 -10.88 -5.87
CA ASP A 18 14.63 -10.37 -4.51
C ASP A 18 13.30 -10.49 -3.74
N VAL A 19 12.17 -10.20 -4.41
CA VAL A 19 10.83 -10.20 -3.81
C VAL A 19 9.76 -10.79 -4.75
N VAL A 20 8.84 -11.55 -4.18
CA VAL A 20 7.61 -12.04 -4.81
C VAL A 20 6.43 -11.37 -4.12
N VAL A 21 5.51 -10.79 -4.89
CA VAL A 21 4.24 -10.27 -4.40
C VAL A 21 3.12 -11.16 -4.95
N SER A 22 2.44 -11.89 -4.06
CA SER A 22 1.37 -12.81 -4.44
C SER A 22 0.29 -12.91 -3.38
N PRO A 23 -0.98 -13.14 -3.78
CA PRO A 23 -2.05 -13.50 -2.84
C PRO A 23 -1.77 -14.79 -2.05
N LEU A 24 -0.86 -15.63 -2.52
CA LEU A 24 -0.46 -16.88 -1.86
C LEU A 24 0.62 -16.67 -0.79
N CYS A 25 1.29 -15.52 -0.82
CA CYS A 25 2.29 -15.17 0.18
C CYS A 25 1.64 -14.76 1.50
N LYS A 26 2.37 -15.02 2.59
CA LYS A 26 1.93 -14.66 3.94
C LYS A 26 2.63 -13.45 4.53
N GLY A 27 3.76 -13.00 3.98
CA GLY A 27 4.50 -11.86 4.55
C GLY A 27 3.73 -10.55 4.39
N GLN A 28 3.78 -9.67 5.39
CA GLN A 28 3.18 -8.34 5.29
C GLN A 28 4.03 -7.44 4.37
N PRO A 29 3.41 -6.55 3.56
CA PRO A 29 4.17 -5.57 2.79
C PRO A 29 4.97 -4.63 3.70
N PRO A 30 6.18 -4.22 3.28
CA PRO A 30 6.98 -3.29 4.04
C PRO A 30 6.38 -1.88 4.02
N GLN A 31 6.83 -1.04 4.94
CA GLN A 31 6.42 0.35 4.96
C GLN A 31 6.71 1.04 3.62
N LEU A 32 5.75 1.87 3.16
CA LEU A 32 5.87 2.65 1.93
C LEU A 32 6.77 3.86 2.17
N ALA A 33 7.86 4.02 1.41
CA ALA A 33 8.69 5.22 1.49
C ALA A 33 7.94 6.46 0.96
N LEU A 34 8.05 7.59 1.68
CA LEU A 34 7.34 8.84 1.36
C LEU A 34 8.10 9.70 0.35
N GLU A 35 8.47 9.12 -0.79
CA GLU A 35 9.00 9.85 -1.95
C GLU A 35 7.86 10.32 -2.87
N PRO A 36 7.91 11.53 -3.47
CA PRO A 36 6.78 12.07 -4.24
C PRO A 36 6.33 11.18 -5.40
N ARG A 37 7.28 10.54 -6.10
CA ARG A 37 6.99 9.58 -7.18
C ARG A 37 6.30 8.30 -6.66
N ILE A 38 6.74 7.79 -5.51
CA ILE A 38 6.19 6.60 -4.87
C ILE A 38 4.77 6.88 -4.38
N ILE A 39 4.56 8.00 -3.68
CA ILE A 39 3.24 8.43 -3.19
C ILE A 39 2.23 8.52 -4.34
N ARG A 40 2.62 9.13 -5.46
CA ARG A 40 1.74 9.27 -6.64
C ARG A 40 1.40 7.91 -7.24
N ALA A 41 2.38 7.05 -7.49
CA ALA A 41 2.15 5.70 -7.99
C ALA A 41 1.22 4.92 -7.06
N PHE A 42 1.46 5.00 -5.75
CA PHE A 42 0.68 4.31 -4.74
C PHE A 42 -0.79 4.77 -4.72
N SER A 43 -1.04 6.08 -4.70
CA SER A 43 -2.40 6.63 -4.70
C SER A 43 -3.18 6.24 -5.95
N VAL A 44 -2.53 6.23 -7.13
CA VAL A 44 -3.17 5.75 -8.37
C VAL A 44 -3.50 4.25 -8.28
N ALA A 45 -2.59 3.44 -7.74
CA ALA A 45 -2.79 1.99 -7.61
C ALA A 45 -3.94 1.64 -6.64
N VAL A 46 -4.04 2.36 -5.53
CA VAL A 46 -5.14 2.23 -4.56
C VAL A 46 -6.45 2.77 -5.12
N GLY A 47 -6.40 3.83 -5.95
CA GLY A 47 -7.57 4.49 -6.50
C GLY A 47 -8.25 5.46 -5.53
N GLU A 48 -7.52 5.94 -4.53
CA GLU A 48 -8.01 6.91 -3.54
C GLU A 48 -7.11 8.16 -3.54
N PRO A 49 -7.59 9.29 -4.10
CA PRO A 49 -6.82 10.53 -4.16
C PRO A 49 -6.44 11.07 -2.77
N ALA A 50 -7.33 10.91 -1.79
CA ALA A 50 -7.09 11.34 -0.40
C ALA A 50 -5.85 10.68 0.22
N ALA A 51 -5.48 9.48 -0.25
CA ALA A 51 -4.25 8.81 0.17
C ALA A 51 -3.00 9.63 -0.19
N ALA A 52 -2.95 10.24 -1.37
CA ALA A 52 -1.80 11.05 -1.77
C ALA A 52 -1.62 12.25 -0.83
N ASP A 53 -2.71 12.97 -0.56
CA ASP A 53 -2.68 14.17 0.29
C ASP A 53 -2.24 13.83 1.73
N ALA A 54 -2.76 12.75 2.29
CA ALA A 54 -2.36 12.27 3.61
C ALA A 54 -0.87 11.90 3.65
N LEU A 55 -0.38 11.14 2.67
CA LEU A 55 1.02 10.73 2.59
C LEU A 55 1.97 11.92 2.37
N PHE A 56 1.56 12.92 1.59
CA PHE A 56 2.32 14.17 1.44
C PHE A 56 2.35 14.97 2.75
N ASP A 57 1.28 14.97 3.54
CA ASP A 57 1.29 15.58 4.87
C ASP A 57 2.27 14.87 5.80
N GLN A 58 2.27 13.53 5.82
CA GLN A 58 3.24 12.77 6.62
C GLN A 58 4.68 13.13 6.24
N LYS A 59 4.96 13.24 4.94
CA LYS A 59 6.27 13.69 4.43
C LYS A 59 6.60 15.11 4.92
N ALA A 60 5.66 16.05 4.81
CA ALA A 60 5.84 17.44 5.24
C ALA A 60 6.01 17.59 6.77
N LEU A 61 5.52 16.60 7.52
CA LEU A 61 5.71 16.45 8.97
C LEU A 61 7.01 15.72 9.34
N GLY A 62 7.83 15.35 8.34
CA GLY A 62 9.17 14.80 8.54
C GLY A 62 9.23 13.27 8.59
N LEU A 63 8.12 12.57 8.33
CA LEU A 63 8.12 11.10 8.27
C LEU A 63 8.84 10.63 6.99
N LYS A 64 9.63 9.57 7.12
CA LYS A 64 10.33 8.93 5.99
C LYS A 64 9.48 7.85 5.32
N TYR A 65 8.65 7.18 6.12
CA TYR A 65 7.81 6.08 5.70
C TYR A 65 6.37 6.34 6.14
N MET A 66 5.43 5.75 5.40
CA MET A 66 4.01 5.78 5.75
C MET A 66 3.80 5.22 7.15
N ASP A 67 3.09 5.99 7.96
CA ASP A 67 2.60 5.62 9.27
C ASP A 67 1.11 5.27 9.14
N PRO A 68 0.73 3.98 9.25
CA PRO A 68 -0.66 3.57 9.07
C PRO A 68 -1.58 4.04 10.20
N VAL A 69 -1.05 4.21 11.42
CA VAL A 69 -1.81 4.71 12.58
C VAL A 69 -2.17 6.18 12.36
N LEU A 70 -1.21 7.00 11.91
CA LEU A 70 -1.48 8.38 11.53
C LEU A 70 -2.39 8.46 10.30
N LEU A 71 -2.24 7.56 9.34
CA LEU A 71 -3.06 7.53 8.12
C LEU A 71 -4.55 7.36 8.46
N LEU A 72 -4.90 6.55 9.46
CA LEU A 72 -6.27 6.42 9.96
C LEU A 72 -6.87 7.77 10.38
N ALA A 73 -6.10 8.60 11.09
CA ALA A 73 -6.57 9.92 11.52
C ALA A 73 -6.67 10.92 10.37
N GLN A 74 -5.81 10.81 9.36
CA GLN A 74 -5.76 11.71 8.21
C GLN A 74 -6.89 11.45 7.20
N LEU A 75 -7.20 10.19 6.94
CA LEU A 75 -8.22 9.80 5.96
C LEU A 75 -9.64 10.10 6.47
N PRO A 76 -10.60 10.37 5.57
CA PRO A 76 -12.00 10.55 5.94
C PRO A 76 -12.56 9.35 6.73
N LEU A 77 -13.51 9.61 7.64
CA LEU A 77 -14.25 8.53 8.31
C LEU A 77 -14.91 7.63 7.27
N GLY A 78 -14.80 6.31 7.48
CA GLY A 78 -15.34 5.31 6.55
C GLY A 78 -14.43 4.96 5.38
N SER A 79 -13.27 5.61 5.22
CA SER A 79 -12.24 5.08 4.33
C SER A 79 -11.69 3.76 4.90
N PRO A 80 -11.83 2.62 4.19
CA PRO A 80 -11.29 1.34 4.67
C PRO A 80 -9.77 1.28 4.52
N LEU A 81 -9.17 2.28 3.86
CA LEU A 81 -7.82 2.17 3.35
C LEU A 81 -6.76 2.02 4.45
N ALA A 82 -6.87 2.77 5.54
CA ALA A 82 -5.94 2.62 6.66
C ALA A 82 -5.95 1.18 7.21
N MET A 83 -7.15 0.61 7.39
CA MET A 83 -7.32 -0.76 7.89
C MET A 83 -6.83 -1.82 6.90
N LEU A 84 -6.90 -1.53 5.60
CA LEU A 84 -6.40 -2.41 4.54
C LEU A 84 -4.90 -2.29 4.30
N LEU A 85 -4.25 -1.24 4.82
CA LEU A 85 -2.84 -0.93 4.63
C LEU A 85 -2.07 -0.86 5.95
N PRO A 86 -2.07 -1.92 6.78
CA PRO A 86 -1.25 -1.95 7.99
C PRO A 86 0.23 -2.18 7.66
N TYR A 87 0.78 -1.56 6.62
CA TYR A 87 2.11 -1.90 6.12
C TYR A 87 3.19 -1.45 7.10
N VAL A 88 3.57 -2.36 8.00
CA VAL A 88 4.66 -2.21 8.97
C VAL A 88 5.66 -3.37 8.88
N GLY A 89 5.47 -4.27 7.91
CA GLY A 89 6.26 -5.47 7.77
C GLY A 89 7.74 -5.19 7.50
N LYS A 90 8.58 -6.18 7.81
CA LYS A 90 9.98 -6.18 7.38
C LYS A 90 10.07 -6.69 5.93
N PRO A 91 11.10 -6.30 5.17
CA PRO A 91 11.33 -6.84 3.82
C PRO A 91 11.40 -8.38 3.86
N ALA A 92 10.39 -9.03 3.28
CA ALA A 92 10.31 -10.48 3.13
C ALA A 92 10.44 -10.87 1.66
N LYS A 93 10.88 -12.11 1.39
CA LYS A 93 10.97 -12.62 0.02
C LYS A 93 9.58 -12.91 -0.59
N CYS A 94 8.59 -13.28 0.21
CA CYS A 94 7.21 -13.54 -0.23
C CYS A 94 6.24 -12.60 0.52
N ILE A 95 5.73 -11.60 -0.19
CA ILE A 95 4.86 -10.54 0.31
C ILE A 95 3.41 -10.77 -0.17
N SER A 96 2.48 -10.69 0.76
CA SER A 96 1.04 -10.75 0.54
C SER A 96 0.58 -9.63 -0.37
N ALA A 97 -0.37 -9.94 -1.24
CA ALA A 97 -0.99 -8.98 -2.15
C ALA A 97 -2.08 -8.13 -1.48
N MET A 98 -2.22 -8.07 -0.16
CA MET A 98 -3.30 -7.30 0.47
C MET A 98 -3.01 -5.79 0.45
N PRO A 99 -3.94 -4.90 0.02
CA PRO A 99 -5.25 -5.19 -0.57
C PRO A 99 -5.20 -5.42 -2.09
N GLY A 100 -4.07 -5.12 -2.74
CA GLY A 100 -3.80 -5.53 -4.11
C GLY A 100 -2.31 -5.77 -4.38
N VAL A 101 -2.01 -6.50 -5.46
CA VAL A 101 -0.61 -6.72 -5.89
C VAL A 101 0.10 -5.41 -6.21
N ALA A 102 -0.59 -4.47 -6.86
CA ALA A 102 0.00 -3.19 -7.22
C ALA A 102 0.44 -2.33 -6.02
N PRO A 103 -0.41 -2.03 -5.01
CA PRO A 103 0.03 -1.27 -3.84
C PRO A 103 1.12 -1.99 -3.04
N ALA A 104 1.04 -3.32 -2.86
CA ALA A 104 2.07 -4.10 -2.18
C ALA A 104 3.42 -4.08 -2.95
N ALA A 105 3.37 -4.17 -4.28
CA ALA A 105 4.55 -4.06 -5.12
C ALA A 105 5.19 -2.68 -5.05
N ILE A 106 4.39 -1.61 -5.08
CA ILE A 106 4.90 -0.24 -4.95
C ILE A 106 5.58 -0.04 -3.58
N ALA A 107 5.02 -0.61 -2.51
CA ALA A 107 5.65 -0.61 -1.20
C ALA A 107 7.00 -1.36 -1.21
N ALA A 108 7.07 -2.54 -1.81
CA ALA A 108 8.32 -3.29 -1.97
C ALA A 108 9.37 -2.53 -2.81
N LEU A 109 8.96 -1.96 -3.95
CA LEU A 109 9.81 -1.15 -4.83
C LEU A 109 10.39 0.06 -4.10
N SER A 110 9.62 0.68 -3.20
CA SER A 110 10.07 1.81 -2.40
C SER A 110 11.20 1.47 -1.42
N ASN A 111 11.45 0.18 -1.18
CA ASN A 111 12.52 -0.33 -0.31
C ASN A 111 13.77 -0.78 -1.10
N GLY A 112 13.88 -0.42 -2.38
CA GLY A 112 15.14 -0.56 -3.15
C GLY A 112 15.47 -1.97 -3.63
N VAL A 113 14.46 -2.81 -3.86
CA VAL A 113 14.63 -4.14 -4.48
C VAL A 113 15.15 -4.02 -5.92
N ARG A 114 15.92 -4.99 -6.41
CA ARG A 114 16.47 -4.99 -7.78
C ARG A 114 15.67 -5.87 -8.74
N SER A 115 14.92 -6.83 -8.21
CA SER A 115 14.04 -7.68 -9.01
C SER A 115 12.77 -8.05 -8.24
N ILE A 116 11.64 -8.12 -8.95
CA ILE A 116 10.33 -8.40 -8.36
C ILE A 116 9.51 -9.34 -9.25
N ALA A 117 8.80 -10.28 -8.64
CA ALA A 117 7.77 -11.07 -9.30
C ALA A 117 6.37 -10.67 -8.82
N LEU A 118 5.44 -10.45 -9.74
CA LEU A 118 4.09 -9.98 -9.47
C LEU A 118 3.07 -11.04 -9.90
N ASP A 119 2.31 -11.58 -8.96
CA ASP A 119 1.29 -12.59 -9.24
C ASP A 119 -0.10 -11.96 -9.45
N ALA A 120 -0.40 -11.68 -10.72
CA ALA A 120 -1.64 -11.04 -11.17
C ALA A 120 -2.81 -12.02 -11.34
N ARG A 121 -2.60 -13.32 -11.08
CA ARG A 121 -3.68 -14.31 -11.14
C ARG A 121 -4.73 -13.95 -10.09
N TRP A 122 -5.92 -14.56 -10.18
CA TRP A 122 -6.98 -14.38 -9.17
C TRP A 122 -7.61 -12.97 -9.11
N GLY A 123 -7.58 -12.21 -10.22
CA GLY A 123 -8.23 -10.90 -10.30
C GLY A 123 -7.37 -9.73 -9.82
N TYR A 124 -6.10 -9.96 -9.51
CA TYR A 124 -5.18 -8.92 -9.01
C TYR A 124 -4.49 -8.10 -10.12
N ALA A 125 -5.14 -7.98 -11.29
CA ALA A 125 -4.58 -7.25 -12.44
C ALA A 125 -4.64 -5.72 -12.29
N LYS A 126 -5.52 -5.21 -11.42
CA LYS A 126 -5.76 -3.77 -11.25
C LYS A 126 -4.48 -3.07 -10.75
N GLY A 127 -4.13 -1.95 -11.40
CA GLY A 127 -2.99 -1.11 -11.01
C GLY A 127 -1.61 -1.66 -11.40
N LEU A 128 -1.51 -2.86 -12.01
CA LEU A 128 -0.22 -3.45 -12.36
C LEU A 128 0.59 -2.63 -13.36
N GLY A 129 -0.07 -1.95 -14.31
CA GLY A 129 0.62 -1.04 -15.22
C GLY A 129 1.35 0.09 -14.47
N VAL A 130 0.81 0.55 -13.34
CA VAL A 130 1.44 1.58 -12.50
C VAL A 130 2.65 1.01 -11.76
N ALA A 131 2.52 -0.19 -11.19
CA ALA A 131 3.64 -0.87 -10.51
C ALA A 131 4.77 -1.21 -11.50
N ALA A 132 4.44 -1.69 -12.71
CA ALA A 132 5.40 -2.00 -13.76
C ALA A 132 6.12 -0.75 -14.27
N ALA A 133 5.39 0.34 -14.54
CA ALA A 133 6.00 1.61 -14.95
C ALA A 133 6.91 2.19 -13.85
N LEU A 134 6.52 2.06 -12.58
CA LEU A 134 7.38 2.45 -11.47
C LEU A 134 8.65 1.60 -11.42
N ALA A 135 8.53 0.27 -11.50
CA ALA A 135 9.67 -0.63 -11.49
C ALA A 135 10.65 -0.34 -12.63
N GLU A 136 10.14 -0.12 -13.85
CA GLU A 136 10.95 0.29 -15.00
C GLU A 136 11.71 1.60 -14.74
N SER A 137 11.03 2.61 -14.19
CA SER A 137 11.67 3.89 -13.85
C SER A 137 12.76 3.78 -12.77
N LEU A 138 12.73 2.70 -11.98
CA LEU A 138 13.72 2.39 -10.94
C LEU A 138 14.80 1.41 -11.44
N GLY A 139 14.73 0.95 -12.68
CA GLY A 139 15.64 -0.06 -13.22
C GLY A 139 15.47 -1.45 -12.61
N VAL A 140 14.29 -1.76 -12.08
CA VAL A 140 13.97 -3.04 -11.43
C VAL A 140 13.52 -4.07 -12.46
N GLU A 141 14.08 -5.27 -12.39
CA GLU A 141 13.64 -6.38 -13.24
C GLU A 141 12.27 -6.91 -12.78
N VAL A 142 11.31 -6.98 -13.71
CA VAL A 142 9.94 -7.44 -13.42
C VAL A 142 9.64 -8.76 -14.11
N GLN A 143 9.18 -9.73 -13.34
CA GLN A 143 8.49 -10.93 -13.80
C GLN A 143 7.00 -10.84 -13.45
N LEU A 144 6.13 -10.92 -14.44
CA LEU A 144 4.69 -10.91 -14.24
C LEU A 144 4.13 -12.32 -14.41
N ILE A 145 3.34 -12.80 -13.46
CA ILE A 145 2.62 -14.07 -13.56
C ILE A 145 1.15 -13.73 -13.80
N ALA A 146 0.61 -14.17 -14.94
CA ALA A 146 -0.73 -13.77 -15.36
C ALA A 146 -1.50 -14.94 -15.99
N PRO A 147 -2.84 -14.96 -15.92
CA PRO A 147 -3.66 -16.00 -16.54
C PRO A 147 -3.77 -15.83 -18.07
N THR A 148 -3.43 -14.64 -18.57
CA THR A 148 -3.46 -14.21 -19.99
C THR A 148 -2.40 -13.15 -20.24
N ALA A 149 -2.04 -12.93 -21.50
CA ALA A 149 -1.09 -11.88 -21.87
C ALA A 149 -1.79 -10.50 -21.79
N THR A 150 -1.65 -9.82 -20.65
CA THR A 150 -2.30 -8.53 -20.39
C THR A 150 -1.37 -7.33 -20.51
N LEU A 151 -0.06 -7.54 -20.45
CA LEU A 151 0.95 -6.50 -20.52
C LEU A 151 2.02 -6.84 -21.57
N PRO A 152 2.64 -5.82 -22.20
CA PRO A 152 3.69 -6.04 -23.20
C PRO A 152 4.95 -6.63 -22.55
N GLY A 153 5.63 -7.55 -23.24
CA GLY A 153 6.86 -8.16 -22.75
C GLY A 153 7.16 -9.49 -23.44
N SER A 154 8.25 -10.13 -23.02
CA SER A 154 8.60 -11.48 -23.47
C SER A 154 7.65 -12.49 -22.84
N ILE A 155 6.90 -13.22 -23.68
CA ILE A 155 5.85 -14.14 -23.22
C ILE A 155 6.41 -15.55 -23.07
N TYR A 156 6.26 -16.11 -21.87
CA TYR A 156 6.58 -17.49 -21.52
C TYR A 156 5.29 -18.21 -21.15
N VAL A 157 5.05 -19.41 -21.68
CA VAL A 157 3.78 -20.13 -21.54
C VAL A 157 3.99 -21.47 -20.85
N ARG A 158 3.41 -21.62 -19.67
CA ARG A 158 3.44 -22.87 -18.90
C ARG A 158 2.58 -23.96 -19.54
N SER A 159 3.02 -25.21 -19.42
CA SER A 159 2.41 -26.43 -19.94
C SER A 159 1.00 -26.69 -19.41
N ASN A 160 0.67 -26.14 -18.24
CA ASN A 160 -0.66 -26.20 -17.63
C ASN A 160 -1.68 -25.25 -18.28
N VAL A 161 -1.28 -24.38 -19.21
CA VAL A 161 -2.18 -23.49 -19.93
C VAL A 161 -3.00 -24.31 -20.95
N PRO A 162 -4.33 -24.14 -21.04
CA PRO A 162 -5.15 -24.90 -21.98
C PRO A 162 -4.70 -24.77 -23.44
N ALA A 163 -4.74 -25.87 -24.19
CA ALA A 163 -4.26 -25.94 -25.57
C ALA A 163 -4.88 -24.88 -26.51
N ALA A 164 -6.16 -24.53 -26.29
CA ALA A 164 -6.85 -23.50 -27.07
C ALA A 164 -6.19 -22.11 -26.90
N VAL A 165 -5.74 -21.78 -25.68
CA VAL A 165 -5.03 -20.53 -25.39
C VAL A 165 -3.58 -20.61 -25.87
N ARG A 166 -2.91 -21.75 -25.66
CA ARG A 166 -1.52 -21.97 -26.06
C ARG A 166 -1.31 -21.81 -27.56
N ARG A 167 -2.22 -22.32 -28.40
CA ARG A 167 -2.08 -22.24 -29.87
C ARG A 167 -1.92 -20.82 -30.39
N GLY A 168 -2.62 -19.86 -29.78
CA GLY A 168 -2.51 -18.45 -30.16
C GLY A 168 -1.23 -17.75 -29.70
N LEU A 169 -0.49 -18.35 -28.75
CA LEU A 169 0.71 -17.75 -28.16
C LEU A 169 2.01 -18.43 -28.63
N VAL A 170 2.04 -19.76 -28.63
CA VAL A 170 3.24 -20.59 -28.89
C VAL A 170 2.96 -21.77 -29.83
N GLY A 171 1.81 -21.79 -30.51
CA GLY A 171 1.44 -22.84 -31.45
C GLY A 171 1.29 -24.23 -30.79
N VAL A 172 1.93 -25.24 -31.38
CA VAL A 172 1.86 -26.66 -30.95
C VAL A 172 3.08 -27.10 -30.13
N ALA A 173 3.93 -26.16 -29.71
CA ALA A 173 5.13 -26.48 -28.94
C ALA A 173 4.77 -27.15 -27.60
N PRO A 174 5.33 -28.34 -27.29
CA PRO A 174 5.07 -29.05 -26.04
C PRO A 174 5.87 -28.46 -24.87
N GLY A 175 5.37 -28.65 -23.65
CA GLY A 175 6.07 -28.27 -22.42
C GLY A 175 5.94 -26.78 -22.05
N ASP A 176 6.84 -26.31 -21.19
CA ASP A 176 6.98 -24.91 -20.80
C ASP A 176 7.83 -24.19 -21.87
N VAL A 177 7.28 -23.16 -22.53
CA VAL A 177 7.84 -22.59 -23.78
C VAL A 177 8.04 -21.08 -23.66
N GLY A 178 9.20 -20.57 -24.08
CA GLY A 178 9.53 -19.14 -24.14
C GLY A 178 9.20 -18.47 -25.49
N PRO A 179 9.51 -17.16 -25.62
CA PRO A 179 9.11 -16.35 -26.78
C PRO A 179 9.70 -16.82 -28.12
N GLY A 180 10.86 -17.48 -28.12
CA GLY A 180 11.50 -18.04 -29.32
C GLY A 180 11.16 -19.51 -29.58
N GLY A 181 10.24 -20.10 -28.82
CA GLY A 181 9.92 -21.54 -28.89
C GLY A 181 10.89 -22.42 -28.09
N GLU A 182 11.84 -21.83 -27.37
CA GLU A 182 12.75 -22.53 -26.47
C GLU A 182 12.01 -23.13 -25.29
N GLN A 183 12.45 -24.31 -24.83
CA GLN A 183 11.95 -24.89 -23.60
C GLN A 183 12.61 -24.23 -22.40
N PHE A 184 11.83 -23.99 -21.34
CA PHE A 184 12.36 -23.52 -20.06
C PHE A 184 11.88 -24.39 -18.90
N SER A 185 12.58 -24.32 -17.77
CA SER A 185 12.17 -24.99 -16.53
C SER A 185 11.85 -23.94 -15.46
N PRO A 186 10.61 -23.87 -14.97
CA PRO A 186 10.19 -22.89 -13.98
C PRO A 186 10.78 -23.22 -12.62
N ILE A 187 11.26 -22.19 -11.92
CA ILE A 187 11.54 -22.23 -10.50
C ILE A 187 10.24 -21.89 -9.76
N PHE A 188 9.97 -22.50 -8.62
CA PHE A 188 8.81 -22.14 -7.81
C PHE A 188 9.26 -21.32 -6.61
N ALA A 189 8.55 -20.22 -6.35
CA ALA A 189 8.81 -19.41 -5.18
C ALA A 189 8.51 -20.19 -3.90
N ASP A 190 9.33 -19.96 -2.89
CA ASP A 190 9.02 -20.37 -1.52
C ASP A 190 7.92 -19.47 -0.95
N LEU A 191 6.98 -20.08 -0.23
CA LEU A 191 5.86 -19.39 0.41
C LEU A 191 6.19 -18.96 1.85
N GLU A 192 7.40 -19.22 2.34
CA GLU A 192 7.88 -18.67 3.59
C GLU A 192 7.75 -17.13 3.60
N GLY A 193 7.01 -16.63 4.58
CA GLY A 193 6.71 -15.21 4.77
C GLY A 193 7.01 -14.79 6.20
N GLY A 194 7.04 -13.47 6.43
CA GLY A 194 7.16 -12.89 7.77
C GLY A 194 5.83 -12.95 8.55
N GLU A 195 5.92 -12.68 9.84
CA GLU A 195 4.75 -12.50 10.71
C GLU A 195 4.05 -11.16 10.41
N TRP A 196 2.74 -11.10 10.68
CA TRP A 196 1.97 -9.86 10.60
C TRP A 196 2.04 -9.15 11.95
N GLU A 197 2.46 -7.89 11.92
CA GLU A 197 2.35 -6.99 13.05
C GLU A 197 1.14 -6.07 12.79
N GLU A 198 0.15 -6.14 13.67
CA GLU A 198 -1.02 -5.26 13.60
C GLU A 198 -0.70 -3.89 14.20
N PRO A 199 -0.95 -2.78 13.48
CA PRO A 199 -0.82 -1.44 14.05
C PRO A 199 -1.83 -1.23 15.18
N ASP A 200 -1.35 -0.65 16.28
CA ASP A 200 -2.24 -0.24 17.37
C ASP A 200 -2.97 1.05 17.00
N TYR A 201 -4.15 0.91 16.40
CA TYR A 201 -5.00 2.04 16.01
C TYR A 201 -5.63 2.77 17.20
N SER A 202 -5.62 2.20 18.41
CA SER A 202 -6.08 2.91 19.61
C SER A 202 -5.21 4.15 19.90
N GLN A 203 -3.95 4.12 19.47
CA GLN A 203 -2.99 5.22 19.62
C GLN A 203 -3.10 6.30 18.54
N ALA A 204 -4.12 6.28 17.67
CA ALA A 204 -4.24 7.24 16.57
C ALA A 204 -4.24 8.70 17.03
N LEU A 205 -4.94 9.02 18.13
CA LEU A 205 -5.01 10.38 18.65
C LEU A 205 -3.70 10.82 19.30
N GLU A 206 -3.05 9.94 20.07
CA GLU A 206 -1.72 10.18 20.63
C GLU A 206 -0.69 10.39 19.52
N ARG A 207 -0.82 9.64 18.43
CA ARG A 207 0.06 9.76 17.28
C ARG A 207 -0.12 11.09 16.56
N VAL A 208 -1.35 11.58 16.43
CA VAL A 208 -1.64 12.95 15.93
C VAL A 208 -0.95 13.98 16.82
N ALA A 209 -1.12 13.88 18.14
CA ALA A 209 -0.52 14.82 19.08
C ALA A 209 1.01 14.83 18.98
N ALA A 210 1.63 13.65 18.96
CA ALA A 210 3.07 13.48 18.86
C ALA A 210 3.64 14.09 17.57
N VAL A 211 3.02 13.80 16.42
CA VAL A 211 3.53 14.26 15.11
C VAL A 211 3.32 15.76 14.90
N LEU A 212 2.24 16.32 15.46
CA LEU A 212 1.97 17.75 15.40
C LEU A 212 2.66 18.55 16.53
N GLY A 213 3.29 17.89 17.50
CA GLY A 213 3.90 18.54 18.67
C GLY A 213 2.86 19.22 19.58
N ILE A 214 1.68 18.63 19.69
CA ILE A 214 0.57 19.08 20.54
C ILE A 214 0.75 18.48 21.94
N LYS A 215 0.37 19.21 22.98
CA LYS A 215 0.35 18.67 24.35
C LYS A 215 -0.65 17.52 24.47
N PRO A 216 -0.34 16.40 25.15
CA PRO A 216 -1.20 15.23 25.21
C PRO A 216 -2.65 15.53 25.63
N GLU A 217 -2.83 16.49 26.55
CA GLU A 217 -4.13 16.83 27.13
C GLU A 217 -4.98 17.71 26.23
N ALA A 218 -4.37 18.46 25.30
CA ALA A 218 -5.07 19.50 24.54
C ALA A 218 -6.17 18.93 23.62
N LEU A 219 -6.00 17.71 23.09
CA LEU A 219 -7.04 17.07 22.27
C LEU A 219 -8.18 16.52 23.13
N SER A 220 -7.86 16.01 24.32
CA SER A 220 -8.86 15.57 25.31
C SER A 220 -9.71 16.75 25.80
N ASP A 221 -9.08 17.90 26.08
CA ASP A 221 -9.78 19.13 26.46
C ASP A 221 -10.81 19.54 25.39
N VAL A 222 -10.48 19.38 24.10
CA VAL A 222 -11.43 19.70 23.02
C VAL A 222 -12.60 18.72 23.01
N VAL A 223 -12.34 17.44 23.24
CA VAL A 223 -13.37 16.39 23.30
C VAL A 223 -14.34 16.66 24.46
N GLU A 224 -13.82 17.02 25.63
CA GLU A 224 -14.64 17.30 26.83
C GLU A 224 -15.45 18.59 26.69
N LEU A 225 -14.85 19.66 26.18
CA LEU A 225 -15.50 20.95 26.02
C LEU A 225 -16.49 20.97 24.85
N GLY A 226 -16.29 20.11 23.84
CA GLY A 226 -17.10 19.97 22.64
C GLY A 226 -16.95 21.13 21.63
N ALA A 227 -16.79 22.36 22.11
CA ALA A 227 -16.50 23.54 21.31
C ALA A 227 -15.55 24.51 22.04
N LEU A 228 -14.70 25.18 21.25
CA LEU A 228 -13.71 26.14 21.70
C LEU A 228 -13.93 27.47 20.98
N ALA A 229 -13.92 28.57 21.73
CA ALA A 229 -13.78 29.90 21.15
C ALA A 229 -12.42 30.04 20.46
N TYR A 230 -12.34 30.89 19.43
CA TYR A 230 -11.13 31.07 18.63
C TYR A 230 -9.89 31.40 19.47
N LYS A 231 -10.05 32.26 20.49
CA LYS A 231 -8.95 32.62 21.40
C LYS A 231 -8.46 31.41 22.20
N THR A 232 -9.38 30.64 22.78
CA THR A 232 -9.07 29.40 23.50
C THR A 232 -8.36 28.38 22.62
N ALA A 233 -8.77 28.27 21.35
CA ALA A 233 -8.11 27.38 20.39
C ALA A 233 -6.65 27.81 20.12
N LEU A 234 -6.36 29.11 20.07
CA LEU A 234 -4.99 29.62 19.92
C LEU A 234 -4.13 29.48 21.19
N ASP A 235 -4.77 29.41 22.36
CA ASP A 235 -4.07 29.11 23.62
C ASP A 235 -3.62 27.64 23.69
N LEU A 236 -4.34 26.74 23.01
CA LEU A 236 -4.05 25.30 22.95
C LEU A 236 -3.18 24.89 21.74
N PHE A 237 -3.35 25.56 20.61
CA PHE A 237 -2.76 25.15 19.33
C PHE A 237 -2.16 26.33 18.56
N THR A 238 -1.04 26.08 17.90
CA THR A 238 -0.50 26.99 16.89
C THR A 238 -1.39 27.03 15.64
N ALA A 239 -1.29 28.10 14.85
CA ALA A 239 -2.01 28.22 13.58
C ALA A 239 -1.74 27.04 12.62
N ARG A 240 -0.50 26.52 12.62
CA ARG A 240 -0.14 25.34 11.82
C ARG A 240 -0.85 24.08 12.31
N GLN A 241 -0.91 23.86 13.62
CA GLN A 241 -1.61 22.72 14.22
C GLN A 241 -3.10 22.79 13.92
N LEU A 242 -3.74 23.95 14.12
CA LEU A 242 -5.14 24.16 13.74
C LEU A 242 -5.39 23.87 12.26
N GLY A 243 -4.47 24.30 11.38
CA GLY A 243 -4.54 24.00 9.96
C GLY A 243 -4.60 22.49 9.67
N TYR A 244 -3.74 21.69 10.29
CA TYR A 244 -3.78 20.23 10.13
C TYR A 244 -5.00 19.58 10.79
N LEU A 245 -5.36 19.99 12.01
CA LEU A 245 -6.52 19.45 12.72
C LEU A 245 -7.81 19.71 11.94
N THR A 246 -7.97 20.88 11.33
CA THR A 246 -9.11 21.17 10.45
C THR A 246 -8.99 20.44 9.12
N LYS A 247 -7.82 20.40 8.48
CA LYS A 247 -7.60 19.69 7.21
C LYS A 247 -7.95 18.21 7.32
N TRP A 248 -7.51 17.55 8.40
CA TRP A 248 -7.80 16.14 8.66
C TRP A 248 -9.20 15.93 9.23
N GLY A 249 -10.01 16.99 9.37
CA GLY A 249 -11.39 16.90 9.83
C GLY A 249 -11.50 16.42 11.27
N LEU A 250 -10.52 16.72 12.13
CA LEU A 250 -10.58 16.50 13.58
C LEU A 250 -11.25 17.68 14.29
N LEU A 251 -11.09 18.89 13.73
CA LEU A 251 -11.81 20.09 14.16
C LEU A 251 -12.66 20.64 13.03
N GLU A 252 -13.86 21.08 13.37
CA GLU A 252 -14.76 21.77 12.44
C GLU A 252 -14.82 23.26 12.77
N PRO A 253 -14.55 24.15 11.79
CA PRO A 253 -14.69 25.59 12.00
C PRO A 253 -16.16 25.96 12.17
N ILE A 254 -16.44 26.78 13.17
CA ILE A 254 -17.78 27.33 13.45
C ILE A 254 -17.68 28.85 13.64
N ALA A 255 -18.84 29.52 13.69
CA ALA A 255 -18.86 30.95 14.01
C ALA A 255 -18.19 31.20 15.37
N GLY A 256 -17.08 31.95 15.36
CA GLY A 256 -16.35 32.33 16.57
C GLY A 256 -15.36 31.30 17.11
N GLY A 257 -15.12 30.17 16.44
CA GLY A 257 -14.15 29.18 16.93
C GLY A 257 -14.18 27.83 16.20
N PHE A 258 -14.00 26.76 16.96
CA PHE A 258 -13.90 25.38 16.47
C PHE A 258 -14.72 24.44 17.33
N ARG A 259 -15.22 23.35 16.76
CA ARG A 259 -15.83 22.25 17.52
C ARG A 259 -15.13 20.92 17.25
N ALA A 260 -15.21 20.00 18.21
CA ALA A 260 -14.80 18.62 18.00
C ALA A 260 -15.64 18.01 16.87
N SER A 261 -14.98 17.38 15.90
CA SER A 261 -15.69 16.65 14.85
C SER A 261 -16.12 15.26 15.32
N ALA A 262 -17.02 14.63 14.57
CA ALA A 262 -17.34 13.21 14.79
C ALA A 262 -16.10 12.30 14.66
N LYS A 263 -15.10 12.69 13.85
CA LYS A 263 -13.84 11.94 13.71
C LYS A 263 -13.00 12.03 14.97
N LEU A 264 -12.86 13.23 15.55
CA LEU A 264 -12.12 13.38 16.79
C LEU A 264 -12.75 12.57 17.93
N LEU A 265 -14.09 12.60 18.04
CA LEU A 265 -14.81 11.79 19.02
C LEU A 265 -14.63 10.28 18.78
N TYR A 266 -14.65 9.83 17.53
CA TYR A 266 -14.39 8.44 17.16
C TYR A 266 -12.98 7.99 17.59
N LEU A 267 -11.94 8.78 17.25
CA LEU A 267 -10.56 8.45 17.62
C LEU A 267 -10.35 8.46 19.14
N ALA A 268 -11.00 9.38 19.86
CA ALA A 268 -10.96 9.40 21.33
C ALA A 268 -11.64 8.18 21.95
N ALA A 269 -12.72 7.67 21.34
CA ALA A 269 -13.39 6.47 21.81
C ALA A 269 -12.56 5.18 21.59
N LEU A 270 -11.70 5.14 20.56
CA LEU A 270 -10.79 4.00 20.34
C LEU A 270 -9.83 3.78 21.51
N ILE A 271 -9.34 4.85 22.14
CA ILE A 271 -8.46 4.78 23.32
C ILE A 271 -9.16 4.02 24.47
N ASN A 272 -10.45 4.30 24.69
CA ASN A 272 -11.22 3.71 25.79
C ASN A 272 -11.70 2.28 25.51
N SER A 273 -11.39 1.71 24.35
CA SER A 273 -11.86 0.40 23.89
C SER A 273 -10.77 -0.68 23.89
N GLY A 274 -9.50 -0.30 24.09
CA GLY A 274 -8.35 -1.19 24.24
C GLY A 274 -8.01 -1.44 25.70
#